data_AF-A0A1Z2XVX9-F1
#
_entry.id   AF-A0A1Z2XVX9-F1
#
_cell.length_a   1.000
_cell.length_b   1.000
_cell.length_c   1.000
_cell.angle_alpha   90.00
_cell.angle_beta   90.00
_cell.angle_gamma   90.00
#
_symmetry.space_group_name_H-M   'P 1'
#
loop_
_entity.id
_entity.type
_entity.pdbx_description
1 polymer ?
#
loop_
_entity_poly.entity_id
_entity_poly.type
_entity_poly.pdbx_seq_one_letter_code
_entity_poly.pdbx_strand_id
1 'polypeptide(L)'
;MKLKRPPQPLVFMFDGPTALCAAVSELYRREPKAPSALCEWRGRYYLQVGAPLNGRRRLAGVGERWGRCLGARPVLYAFCREHGREISQNAVAQLGGALLRQGKRGKKGEE
;
A
#
# COMPACT_ATOMS: atom_id res chain seq x y z
N MET A 1 -15.53 -20.34 -13.56
CA MET A 1 -14.84 -19.42 -14.50
C MET A 1 -13.52 -18.94 -13.89
N LYS A 2 -12.36 -19.32 -14.44
CA LYS A 2 -11.07 -18.69 -14.12
C LYS A 2 -10.99 -17.40 -14.94
N LEU A 3 -11.03 -16.24 -14.29
CA LEU A 3 -10.79 -14.97 -14.97
C LEU A 3 -9.39 -14.99 -15.59
N LYS A 4 -9.32 -14.89 -16.93
CA LYS A 4 -8.07 -14.87 -17.72
C LYS A 4 -7.11 -13.73 -17.35
N ARG A 5 -7.57 -12.73 -16.60
CA ARG A 5 -6.79 -11.55 -16.23
C ARG A 5 -6.69 -11.46 -14.71
N PRO A 6 -5.49 -11.26 -14.15
CA PRO A 6 -5.35 -11.04 -12.72
C PRO A 6 -6.19 -9.83 -12.30
N PRO A 7 -6.80 -9.87 -11.10
CA PRO A 7 -7.57 -8.75 -10.59
C PRO A 7 -6.71 -7.48 -10.61
N GLN A 8 -7.25 -6.40 -11.18
CA GLN A 8 -6.51 -5.14 -11.22
C GLN A 8 -6.19 -4.68 -9.79
N PRO A 9 -4.99 -4.12 -9.56
CA PRO A 9 -4.62 -3.66 -8.24
C PRO A 9 -5.48 -2.45 -7.83
N LEU A 10 -5.68 -2.28 -6.54
CA LEU A 10 -6.29 -1.08 -5.97
C LEU A 10 -5.23 -0.01 -5.80
N VAL A 11 -5.61 1.23 -6.05
CA VAL A 11 -4.75 2.40 -5.88
C VAL A 11 -5.28 3.23 -4.72
N PHE A 12 -4.38 3.58 -3.81
CA PHE A 12 -4.64 4.44 -2.65
C PHE A 12 -3.81 5.71 -2.76
N MET A 13 -4.33 6.79 -2.20
CA MET A 13 -3.66 8.07 -2.12
C MET A 13 -3.62 8.54 -0.66
N PHE A 14 -2.46 9.00 -0.22
CA PHE A 14 -2.23 9.51 1.13
C PHE A 14 -1.56 10.88 1.05
N ASP A 15 -2.02 11.82 1.88
CA ASP A 15 -1.49 13.19 1.93
C ASP A 15 -0.14 13.30 2.66
N GLY A 16 0.29 12.26 3.39
CA GLY A 16 1.53 12.31 4.15
C GLY A 16 2.08 10.96 4.59
N PRO A 17 3.33 10.94 5.08
CA PRO A 17 4.05 9.72 5.43
C PRO A 17 3.44 9.01 6.65
N THR A 18 2.88 9.73 7.62
CA THR A 18 2.24 9.11 8.81
C THR A 18 1.06 8.23 8.42
N ALA A 19 0.17 8.77 7.58
CA ALA A 19 -0.98 8.06 7.04
C ALA A 19 -0.56 6.84 6.20
N LEU A 20 0.43 7.02 5.33
CA LEU A 20 1.01 5.95 4.53
C LEU A 20 1.56 4.83 5.41
N CYS A 21 2.39 5.14 6.41
CA CYS A 21 3.01 4.16 7.29
C CYS A 21 1.97 3.37 8.10
N ALA A 22 0.92 4.03 8.59
CA ALA A 22 -0.18 3.38 9.29
C ALA A 22 -0.93 2.41 8.37
N ALA A 23 -1.28 2.85 7.15
CA ALA A 23 -1.95 2.04 6.15
C ALA A 23 -1.11 0.80 5.76
N VAL A 24 0.17 1.02 5.44
CA VAL A 24 1.12 -0.03 5.08
C VAL A 24 1.31 -1.04 6.21
N SER A 25 1.40 -0.59 7.46
CA SER A 25 1.50 -1.47 8.63
C SER A 25 0.27 -2.35 8.81
N GLU A 26 -0.92 -1.81 8.58
CA GLU A 26 -2.16 -2.57 8.64
C GLU A 26 -2.30 -3.55 7.47
N LEU A 27 -1.95 -3.12 6.26
CA LEU A 27 -1.91 -3.97 5.07
C LEU A 27 -0.92 -5.13 5.26
N TYR A 28 0.29 -4.86 5.76
CA TYR A 28 1.31 -5.87 6.01
C TYR A 28 0.87 -6.92 7.03
N ARG A 29 0.16 -6.53 8.10
CA ARG A 29 -0.38 -7.47 9.08
C ARG A 29 -1.42 -8.43 8.49
N ARG A 30 -2.17 -7.99 7.48
CA ARG A 30 -3.24 -8.78 6.86
C ARG A 30 -2.73 -9.60 5.67
N GLU A 31 -1.94 -8.98 4.82
CA GLU A 31 -1.46 -9.52 3.54
C GLU A 31 0.01 -9.12 3.32
N PRO A 32 0.96 -9.73 4.05
CA PRO A 32 2.37 -9.31 4.03
C PRO A 32 3.06 -9.51 2.67
N LYS A 33 2.50 -10.38 1.83
CA LYS A 33 3.01 -10.71 0.49
C LYS A 33 2.19 -10.06 -0.63
N ALA A 34 1.33 -9.09 -0.31
CA ALA A 34 0.56 -8.39 -1.33
C ALA A 34 1.50 -7.68 -2.32
N PRO A 35 1.42 -7.98 -3.63
CA PRO A 35 2.18 -7.25 -4.64
C PRO A 35 1.84 -5.77 -4.53
N SER A 36 2.84 -4.91 -4.39
CA SER A 36 2.57 -3.50 -4.11
C SER A 36 3.67 -2.60 -4.62
N ALA A 37 3.32 -1.40 -5.04
CA ALA A 37 4.28 -0.41 -5.48
C ALA A 37 3.88 0.97 -4.97
N LEU A 38 4.85 1.81 -4.67
CA LEU A 38 4.69 3.12 -4.04
C LEU A 38 5.48 4.16 -4.84
N CYS A 39 4.82 5.27 -5.16
CA CYS A 39 5.46 6.45 -5.69
C CYS A 39 4.92 7.71 -5.00
N GLU A 40 5.68 8.79 -5.10
CA GLU A 40 5.27 10.12 -4.70
C GLU A 40 5.05 10.99 -5.94
N TRP A 41 3.93 11.71 -6.00
CA TRP A 41 3.66 12.65 -7.08
C TRP A 41 2.92 13.88 -6.53
N ARG A 42 3.46 15.07 -6.82
CA ARG A 42 2.93 16.36 -6.35
C ARG A 42 2.66 16.42 -4.83
N GLY A 43 3.62 15.93 -4.04
CA GLY A 43 3.56 15.94 -2.57
C GLY A 43 2.56 14.95 -1.97
N ARG A 44 2.05 14.00 -2.75
CA ARG A 44 1.14 12.93 -2.30
C ARG A 44 1.73 11.56 -2.58
N TYR A 45 1.39 10.61 -1.73
CA TYR A 45 1.84 9.22 -1.85
C TYR A 45 0.78 8.37 -2.51
N TYR A 46 1.15 7.68 -3.57
CA TYR A 46 0.29 6.76 -4.30
C TYR A 46 0.78 5.33 -4.08
N LEU A 47 -0.08 4.50 -3.51
CA LEU A 47 0.20 3.10 -3.23
C LEU A 47 -0.70 2.22 -4.10
N GLN A 48 -0.11 1.43 -4.97
CA GLN A 48 -0.78 0.36 -5.68
C GLN A 48 -0.65 -0.94 -4.88
N VAL A 49 -1.75 -1.67 -4.68
CA VAL A 49 -1.76 -2.96 -3.98
C VAL A 49 -2.61 -3.99 -4.74
N GLY A 50 -1.99 -5.11 -5.07
CA GLY A 50 -2.66 -6.29 -5.63
C GLY A 50 -3.48 -7.00 -4.57
N ALA A 51 -4.71 -7.38 -4.93
CA ALA A 51 -5.57 -8.18 -4.08
C ALA A 51 -6.42 -9.13 -4.93
N PRO A 52 -6.73 -10.33 -4.42
CA PRO A 52 -7.71 -11.20 -5.06
C PRO A 52 -9.11 -10.56 -5.02
N LEU A 53 -9.99 -10.96 -5.92
CA LEU A 53 -11.33 -10.36 -6.07
C LEU A 53 -12.16 -10.41 -4.79
N ASN A 54 -12.11 -11.53 -4.08
CA ASN A 54 -12.79 -11.71 -2.79
C ASN A 54 -12.20 -10.84 -1.66
N GLY A 55 -10.95 -10.42 -1.76
CA GLY A 55 -10.25 -9.60 -0.77
C GLY A 55 -10.35 -8.09 -1.01
N ARG A 56 -10.77 -7.64 -2.20
CA ARG A 56 -10.75 -6.23 -2.60
C ARG A 56 -11.54 -5.30 -1.69
N ARG A 57 -12.79 -5.65 -1.34
CA ARG A 57 -13.64 -4.79 -0.49
C ARG A 57 -13.03 -4.59 0.89
N ARG A 58 -12.46 -5.68 1.45
CA ARG A 58 -11.75 -5.64 2.72
C ARG A 58 -10.47 -4.79 2.63
N LEU A 59 -9.71 -4.92 1.54
CA LEU A 59 -8.49 -4.15 1.31
C LEU A 59 -8.77 -2.66 1.10
N ALA A 60 -9.83 -2.34 0.36
CA ALA A 60 -10.31 -0.97 0.18
C ALA A 60 -10.62 -0.31 1.52
N GLY A 61 -11.39 -0.97 2.38
CA GLY A 61 -11.72 -0.47 3.71
C GLY A 61 -10.53 -0.30 4.66
N VAL A 62 -9.40 -0.98 4.42
CA VAL A 62 -8.16 -0.75 5.17
C VAL A 62 -7.51 0.55 4.72
N GLY A 63 -7.32 0.72 3.42
CA GLY A 63 -6.68 1.93 2.90
C GLY A 63 -7.53 3.19 3.10
N GLU A 64 -8.85 3.09 3.06
CA GLU A 64 -9.78 4.22 3.29
C GLU A 64 -9.73 4.78 4.71
N ARG A 65 -9.31 3.98 5.70
CA ARG A 65 -9.17 4.46 7.09
C ARG A 65 -8.06 5.50 7.24
N TRP A 66 -7.06 5.43 6.37
CA TRP A 66 -5.83 6.20 6.48
C TRP A 66 -5.65 7.18 5.32
N GLY A 67 -6.37 7.01 4.23
CA GLY A 67 -6.32 7.86 3.04
C GLY A 67 -7.50 7.61 2.12
N ARG A 68 -7.33 7.89 0.83
CA ARG A 68 -8.40 7.71 -0.16
C ARG A 68 -8.15 6.47 -1.00
N CYS A 69 -9.11 5.55 -1.02
CA CYS A 69 -9.14 4.51 -2.06
C CYS A 69 -9.63 5.13 -3.36
N LEU A 70 -8.80 5.06 -4.40
CA LEU A 70 -9.15 5.51 -5.74
C LEU A 70 -9.73 4.38 -6.60
N GLY A 71 -9.78 3.16 -6.06
CA GLY A 71 -10.25 1.96 -6.75
C GLY A 71 -9.21 1.39 -7.72
N ALA A 72 -9.69 0.60 -8.69
CA ALA A 72 -8.85 -0.02 -9.70
C ALA A 72 -8.44 0.98 -10.78
N ARG A 73 -7.38 1.76 -10.55
CA ARG A 73 -6.88 2.80 -11.47
C ARG A 73 -5.41 2.60 -11.85
N PRO A 74 -5.03 1.46 -12.47
CA PRO A 74 -3.63 1.15 -12.78
C PRO A 74 -2.98 2.17 -13.72
N VAL A 75 -3.75 2.75 -14.66
CA VAL A 75 -3.26 3.78 -15.58
C VAL A 75 -2.90 5.07 -14.83
N LEU A 76 -3.73 5.49 -13.86
CA LEU A 76 -3.41 6.64 -13.02
C LEU A 76 -2.12 6.40 -12.22
N TYR A 77 -1.98 5.22 -11.63
CA TYR A 77 -0.78 4.88 -10.88
C TYR A 77 0.47 4.89 -11.79
N ALA A 78 0.38 4.29 -12.98
CA ALA A 78 1.47 4.32 -13.96
C ALA A 78 1.88 5.76 -14.32
N PHE A 79 0.91 6.64 -14.55
CA PHE A 79 1.16 8.06 -14.80
C PHE A 79 1.86 8.74 -13.61
N CYS A 80 1.35 8.56 -12.38
CA CYS A 80 1.97 9.13 -11.18
C CYS A 80 3.39 8.59 -10.95
N ARG A 81 3.63 7.31 -11.27
CA ARG A 81 4.94 6.68 -11.16
C ARG A 81 5.93 7.21 -12.18
N GLU A 82 5.50 7.37 -13.44
CA GLU A 82 6.33 7.90 -14.54
C GLU A 82 6.73 9.36 -14.31
N HIS A 83 5.79 10.19 -13.87
CA HIS A 83 6.01 11.63 -13.68
C HIS A 83 6.35 12.03 -12.24
N GLY A 84 6.44 11.05 -11.35
CA GLY A 84 6.74 11.23 -9.93
C GLY A 84 8.06 10.60 -9.56
N ARG A 85 8.21 10.35 -8.26
CA ARG A 85 9.35 9.62 -7.70
C ARG A 85 8.90 8.23 -7.29
N GLU A 86 9.42 7.21 -7.94
CA GLU A 86 9.27 5.84 -7.45
C GLU A 86 10.01 5.68 -6.11
N ILE A 87 9.32 5.12 -5.11
CA ILE A 87 9.87 4.88 -3.77
C ILE A 87 10.15 3.39 -3.59
N SER A 88 9.24 2.51 -4.02
CA SER A 88 9.40 1.07 -3.85
C SER A 88 8.49 0.28 -4.79
N GLN A 89 8.97 -0.87 -5.27
CA GLN A 89 8.19 -1.86 -6.04
C GLN A 89 7.68 -3.03 -5.19
N ASN A 90 7.88 -2.96 -3.86
CA ASN A 90 7.35 -3.94 -2.91
C ASN A 90 7.06 -3.27 -1.55
N ALA A 91 6.30 -2.18 -1.60
CA ALA A 91 6.14 -1.25 -0.49
C ALA A 91 5.54 -1.90 0.76
N VAL A 92 4.52 -2.75 0.61
CA VAL A 92 3.87 -3.42 1.75
C VAL A 92 4.86 -4.30 2.50
N ALA A 93 5.63 -5.14 1.79
CA ALA A 93 6.58 -6.04 2.44
C ALA A 93 7.79 -5.30 3.02
N GLN A 94 8.37 -4.36 2.28
CA GLN A 94 9.58 -3.65 2.70
C GLN A 94 9.30 -2.68 3.85
N LEU A 95 8.35 -1.75 3.66
CA LEU A 95 8.05 -0.73 4.65
C LEU A 95 7.28 -1.33 5.85
N GLY A 96 6.30 -2.18 5.60
CA GLY A 96 5.54 -2.84 6.68
C GLY A 96 6.42 -3.74 7.55
N GLY A 97 7.34 -4.49 6.92
CA GLY A 97 8.33 -5.29 7.62
C GLY A 97 9.29 -4.44 8.45
N ALA A 98 9.78 -3.32 7.91
CA ALA A 98 10.65 -2.39 8.63
C ALA A 98 9.94 -1.76 9.85
N LEU A 99 8.70 -1.29 9.68
CA LEU A 99 7.89 -0.69 10.74
C LEU A 99 7.59 -1.68 11.87
N LEU A 100 7.26 -2.93 11.53
CA LEU A 100 7.04 -3.98 12.54
C LEU A 100 8.31 -4.28 13.35
N ARG A 101 9.48 -4.31 12.71
CA ARG A 101 10.78 -4.53 13.38
C ARG A 101 11.14 -3.36 14.29
N GLN A 102 10.89 -2.12 13.86
CA GLN A 102 11.15 -0.93 14.67
C GLN A 102 10.27 -0.92 15.92
N GLY A 103 8.99 -1.26 15.81
CA GLY A 103 8.08 -1.38 16.96
C GLY A 103 8.52 -2.44 17.98
N LYS A 104 9.09 -3.57 17.52
CA LYS A 104 9.67 -4.59 18.42
C LYS A 104 10.94 -4.12 19.12
N ARG A 105 11.75 -3.28 18.46
CA ARG A 105 13.00 -2.74 19.02
C ARG A 105 12.72 -1.68 20.09
N GLY A 106 11.68 -0.87 19.91
CA GLY A 106 11.24 0.09 20.93
C GLY A 106 10.75 -0.60 22.21
N LYS A 107 9.96 -1.67 22.08
CA LYS A 107 9.46 -2.43 23.24
C LYS A 107 10.52 -3.20 24.04
N LYS A 108 11.68 -3.51 23.45
CA LYS A 108 12.78 -4.21 24.13
C LYS A 108 13.72 -3.27 24.89
N GLY A 109 13.57 -1.96 24.75
CA GLY A 109 14.39 -0.95 25.44
C GLY A 109 13.72 -0.32 26.67
N GLU A 110 12.50 -0.76 27.00
CA GLU A 110 11.72 -0.28 28.16
C GLU A 110 11.58 -1.36 29.26
N GLU A 111 12.35 -2.45 29.18
CA GLU A 111 12.33 -3.57 30.14
C GLU A 111 13.70 -3.74 30.81
#